data_AF-A0A7C4DMU8-F1
#
_entry.id   AF-A0A7C4DMU8-F1
#
_cell.length_a   1.000
_cell.length_b   1.000
_cell.length_c   1.000
_cell.angle_alpha   90.00
_cell.angle_beta   90.00
_cell.angle_gamma   90.00
#
_symmetry.space_group_name_H-M   'P 1'
#
loop_
_entity.id
_entity.type
_entity.pdbx_description
1 polymer ?
#
loop_
_entity_poly.entity_id
_entity_poly.type
_entity_poly.pdbx_seq_one_letter_code
_entity_poly.pdbx_strand_id
1 'polypeptide(L)'
;MDTAFTNGSAGTVTNIIDGLSSGLVITNSAGTAFGIHASATGDKGLNIVFRSAPTAMMPSSPASASGVFYGFKWAGNHTNELATMQTDGRLSWDDTTHLPARFSGAMSIFYDPPSGPGGNTDATYIGCYVTRVQTVIEFR
;
A
#
# COMPACT_ATOMS: atom_id res chain seq x y z
N MET A 1 -10.99 24.17 -3.35
CA MET A 1 -10.97 22.78 -3.85
C MET A 1 -11.36 21.91 -2.69
N ASP A 2 -12.48 21.21 -2.78
CA ASP A 2 -12.87 20.21 -1.79
C ASP A 2 -12.01 18.96 -2.00
N THR A 3 -11.07 18.72 -1.09
CA THR A 3 -10.41 17.42 -0.95
C THR A 3 -11.46 16.40 -0.52
N ALA A 4 -11.61 15.29 -1.27
CA ALA A 4 -12.63 14.27 -0.98
C ALA A 4 -12.39 13.55 0.37
N PHE A 5 -11.14 13.55 0.85
CA PHE A 5 -10.78 13.06 2.17
C PHE A 5 -9.56 13.85 2.70
N THR A 6 -9.70 14.48 3.88
CA THR A 6 -8.59 15.13 4.60
C THR A 6 -8.56 14.65 6.04
N ASN A 7 -7.41 14.17 6.50
CA ASN A 7 -7.15 14.03 7.93
C ASN A 7 -6.59 15.34 8.49
N GLY A 8 -7.28 15.92 9.48
CA GLY A 8 -6.89 17.17 10.13
C GLY A 8 -5.64 17.02 11.03
N SER A 9 -5.11 18.14 11.51
CA SER A 9 -3.82 18.23 12.22
C SER A 9 -3.69 17.38 13.49
N ALA A 10 -4.79 16.95 14.10
CA ALA A 10 -4.82 16.12 15.30
C ALA A 10 -5.45 14.73 15.07
N GLY A 11 -5.93 14.45 13.86
CA GLY A 11 -6.61 13.19 13.59
C GLY A 11 -5.61 12.07 13.28
N THR A 12 -6.00 10.85 13.63
CA THR A 12 -5.27 9.63 13.26
C THR A 12 -6.23 8.71 12.55
N VAL A 13 -5.83 8.23 11.38
CA VAL A 13 -6.53 7.18 10.64
C VAL A 13 -5.64 5.96 10.68
N THR A 14 -6.12 4.88 11.29
CA THR A 14 -5.43 3.59 11.26
C THR A 14 -6.15 2.67 10.31
N ASN A 15 -5.49 2.30 9.22
CA ASN A 15 -6.00 1.29 8.31
C ASN A 15 -5.39 -0.07 8.65
N ILE A 16 -6.26 -1.05 8.93
CA ILE A 16 -5.84 -2.39 9.32
C ILE A 16 -6.06 -3.35 8.16
N ILE A 17 -4.99 -4.03 7.77
CA ILE A 17 -5.01 -4.98 6.67
C ILE A 17 -4.94 -6.40 7.23
N ASP A 18 -5.98 -7.19 6.95
CA ASP A 18 -6.12 -8.59 7.40
C ASP A 18 -6.34 -9.56 6.23
N GLY A 19 -6.08 -9.12 4.99
CA GLY A 19 -6.19 -9.92 3.77
C GLY A 19 -5.88 -9.18 2.48
N LEU A 20 -5.91 -9.88 1.33
CA LEU A 20 -5.51 -9.38 0.00
C LEU A 20 -6.29 -8.17 -0.54
N SER A 21 -7.45 -7.84 0.02
CA SER A 21 -8.35 -6.81 -0.52
C SER A 21 -8.93 -5.91 0.57
N SER A 22 -8.09 -5.49 1.52
CA SER A 22 -8.53 -4.75 2.71
C SER A 22 -7.91 -3.35 2.87
N GLY A 23 -7.48 -2.72 1.77
CA GLY A 23 -6.83 -1.39 1.79
C GLY A 23 -7.78 -0.19 1.66
N LEU A 24 -7.24 1.00 1.95
CA LEU A 24 -7.87 2.29 1.64
C LEU A 24 -7.68 2.56 0.14
N VAL A 25 -8.77 2.83 -0.58
CA VAL A 25 -8.74 3.02 -2.04
C VAL A 25 -9.24 4.42 -2.39
N ILE A 26 -8.40 5.18 -3.11
CA ILE A 26 -8.72 6.47 -3.69
C ILE A 26 -8.86 6.28 -5.21
N THR A 27 -10.09 6.29 -5.72
CA THR A 27 -10.39 6.04 -7.14
C THR A 27 -10.27 7.28 -8.03
N ASN A 28 -10.22 8.47 -7.45
CA ASN A 28 -10.02 9.72 -8.16
C ASN A 28 -8.51 10.01 -8.31
N SER A 29 -8.04 10.17 -9.54
CA SER A 29 -6.62 10.39 -9.88
C SER A 29 -6.15 11.85 -9.77
N ALA A 30 -7.01 12.77 -9.34
CA ALA A 30 -6.59 14.13 -9.07
C ALA A 30 -5.63 14.15 -7.87
N GLY A 31 -4.51 14.87 -7.96
CA GLY A 31 -3.56 15.02 -6.84
C GLY A 31 -4.14 15.69 -5.58
N THR A 32 -5.33 16.29 -5.69
CA THR A 32 -6.10 16.85 -4.58
C THR A 32 -7.20 15.91 -4.07
N ALA A 33 -7.29 14.68 -4.57
CA ALA A 33 -8.28 13.71 -4.10
C ALA A 33 -8.00 13.20 -2.68
N PHE A 34 -6.72 13.20 -2.27
CA PHE A 34 -6.29 12.75 -0.96
C PHE A 34 -5.23 13.69 -0.39
N GLY A 35 -5.33 13.99 0.90
CA GLY A 35 -4.35 14.81 1.60
C GLY A 35 -4.30 14.52 3.09
N ILE A 36 -3.10 14.60 3.65
CA ILE A 36 -2.87 14.61 5.10
C ILE A 36 -2.36 16.00 5.45
N HIS A 37 -2.99 16.65 6.43
CA HIS A 37 -2.62 18.02 6.81
C HIS A 37 -1.11 18.11 7.13
N ALA A 38 -0.45 19.17 6.65
CA ALA A 38 1.01 19.32 6.75
C ALA A 38 1.56 19.28 8.18
N SER A 39 0.73 19.61 9.17
CA SER A 39 1.10 19.59 10.59
C SER A 39 0.79 18.28 11.33
N ALA A 40 0.26 17.26 10.65
CA ALA A 40 0.08 15.94 11.26
C ALA A 40 1.46 15.25 11.37
N THR A 41 2.06 15.21 12.54
CA THR A 41 3.34 14.53 12.78
C THR A 41 3.25 13.68 14.03
N GLY A 42 4.07 12.63 14.12
CA GLY A 42 4.20 11.78 15.32
C GLY A 42 2.90 11.06 15.68
N ASP A 43 2.68 9.89 15.07
CA ASP A 43 1.47 9.06 15.11
C ASP A 43 0.18 9.70 14.55
N LYS A 44 0.21 11.00 14.22
CA LYS A 44 -0.89 11.74 13.57
C LYS A 44 -0.78 11.61 12.06
N GLY A 45 -1.91 11.50 11.37
CA GLY A 45 -1.95 11.30 9.92
C GLY A 45 -2.50 9.91 9.55
N LEU A 46 -1.85 9.22 8.62
CA LEU A 46 -2.26 7.88 8.18
C LEU A 46 -1.22 6.85 8.62
N ASN A 47 -1.65 5.92 9.47
CA ASN A 47 -0.86 4.76 9.87
C ASN A 47 -1.49 3.50 9.28
N ILE A 48 -0.70 2.70 8.56
CA ILE A 48 -1.16 1.44 7.97
C ILE A 48 -0.53 0.28 8.73
N VAL A 49 -1.34 -0.64 9.24
CA VAL A 49 -0.82 -1.80 10.00
C VAL A 49 -1.23 -3.07 9.27
N PHE A 50 -0.23 -3.83 8.81
CA PHE A 50 -0.44 -5.11 8.16
C PHE A 50 -0.42 -6.22 9.22
N ARG A 51 -1.62 -6.70 9.62
CA ARG A 51 -1.75 -7.69 10.72
C ARG A 51 -1.63 -9.14 10.28
N SER A 52 -2.01 -9.44 9.04
CA SER A 52 -1.94 -10.79 8.49
C SER A 52 -1.44 -10.78 7.06
N ALA A 53 -0.54 -11.71 6.74
CA ALA A 53 -0.13 -11.94 5.37
C ALA A 53 -1.22 -12.64 4.57
N PRO A 54 -1.28 -12.39 3.25
CA PRO A 54 -2.17 -13.11 2.37
C PRO A 54 -1.86 -14.62 2.34
N THR A 55 -2.92 -15.45 2.36
CA THR A 55 -2.81 -16.91 2.31
C THR A 55 -2.27 -17.39 0.97
N ALA A 56 -1.35 -18.36 0.99
CA ALA A 56 -0.76 -18.98 -0.21
C ALA A 56 -0.12 -17.98 -1.21
N MET A 57 0.40 -16.86 -0.70
CA MET A 57 1.11 -15.85 -1.48
C MET A 57 2.50 -15.56 -0.89
N MET A 58 3.41 -15.08 -1.74
CA MET A 58 4.73 -14.56 -1.35
C MET A 58 5.04 -13.27 -2.12
N PRO A 59 5.86 -12.35 -1.58
CA PRO A 59 6.33 -11.20 -2.34
C PRO A 59 7.03 -11.63 -3.63
N SER A 60 6.87 -10.84 -4.68
CA SER A 60 7.43 -11.13 -6.00
C SER A 60 7.94 -9.87 -6.69
N SER A 61 8.63 -10.06 -7.81
CA SER A 61 8.90 -8.95 -8.71
C SER A 61 7.62 -8.57 -9.48
N PRO A 62 7.55 -7.36 -10.08
CA PRO A 62 6.39 -6.97 -10.90
C PRO A 62 6.17 -7.94 -12.06
N ALA A 63 7.24 -8.48 -12.65
CA ALA A 63 7.17 -9.37 -13.81
C ALA A 63 6.54 -10.75 -13.51
N SER A 64 6.60 -11.22 -12.26
CA SER A 64 6.01 -12.50 -11.83
C SER A 64 4.78 -12.35 -10.94
N ALA A 65 4.32 -11.11 -10.76
CA ALA A 65 3.19 -10.78 -9.92
C ALA A 65 1.89 -11.35 -10.50
N SER A 66 1.06 -11.92 -9.62
CA SER A 66 -0.35 -12.24 -9.93
C SER A 66 -1.32 -11.33 -9.19
N GLY A 67 -0.80 -10.37 -8.40
CA GLY A 67 -1.56 -9.33 -7.75
C GLY A 67 -0.67 -8.40 -6.91
N VAL A 68 -1.31 -7.50 -6.17
CA VAL A 68 -0.67 -6.61 -5.22
C VAL A 68 -1.32 -6.81 -3.85
N PHE A 69 -0.50 -7.03 -2.82
CA PHE A 69 -0.93 -6.94 -1.43
C PHE A 69 -0.66 -5.52 -0.93
N TYR A 70 -1.71 -4.77 -0.61
CA TYR A 70 -1.60 -3.34 -0.30
C TYR A 70 -2.46 -2.93 0.88
N GLY A 71 -2.03 -1.86 1.55
CA GLY A 71 -2.83 -1.15 2.54
C GLY A 71 -3.38 0.19 2.03
N PHE A 72 -2.84 0.70 0.92
CA PHE A 72 -3.31 1.90 0.25
C PHE A 72 -3.19 1.75 -1.26
N LYS A 73 -4.19 2.23 -2.00
CA LYS A 73 -4.21 2.33 -3.46
C LYS A 73 -4.77 3.70 -3.87
N TRP A 74 -4.10 4.38 -4.80
CA TRP A 74 -4.56 5.62 -5.40
C TRP A 74 -4.45 5.55 -6.93
N ALA A 75 -5.53 5.78 -7.65
CA ALA A 75 -5.51 5.86 -9.11
C ALA A 75 -4.52 6.94 -9.60
N GLY A 76 -3.74 6.65 -10.64
CA GLY A 76 -2.69 7.54 -11.15
C GLY A 76 -1.34 7.42 -10.45
N ASN A 77 -0.36 8.20 -10.91
CA ASN A 77 0.99 8.26 -10.34
C ASN A 77 1.09 9.37 -9.28
N HIS A 78 1.15 8.97 -8.01
CA HIS A 78 1.19 9.83 -6.83
C HIS A 78 2.36 9.49 -5.90
N THR A 79 3.41 8.90 -6.47
CA THR A 79 4.59 8.44 -5.71
C THR A 79 5.29 9.59 -4.98
N ASN A 80 5.39 10.76 -5.61
CA ASN A 80 6.02 11.94 -5.02
C ASN A 80 5.22 12.50 -3.84
N GLU A 81 3.90 12.56 -3.96
CA GLU A 81 2.99 13.04 -2.93
C GLU A 81 3.08 12.15 -1.69
N LEU A 82 3.00 10.82 -1.87
CA LEU A 82 3.12 9.86 -0.77
C LEU A 82 4.53 9.86 -0.16
N ALA A 83 5.58 9.93 -0.97
CA ALA A 83 6.96 9.99 -0.46
C ALA A 83 7.22 11.25 0.37
N THR A 84 6.62 12.38 -0.03
CA THR A 84 6.66 13.63 0.75
C THR A 84 5.93 13.44 2.08
N MET A 85 4.72 12.89 2.07
CA MET A 85 3.97 12.60 3.30
C MET A 85 4.72 11.63 4.22
N GLN A 86 5.40 10.63 3.67
CA GLN A 86 6.21 9.69 4.45
C GLN A 86 7.41 10.40 5.09
N THR A 87 8.15 11.18 4.32
CA THR A 87 9.34 11.93 4.80
C THR A 87 8.98 12.92 5.91
N ASP A 88 7.81 13.57 5.79
CA ASP A 88 7.31 14.50 6.81
C ASP A 88 6.78 13.81 8.08
N GLY A 89 6.69 12.48 8.09
CA GLY A 89 6.12 11.71 9.21
C GLY A 89 4.59 11.78 9.30
N ARG A 90 3.92 12.15 8.20
CA ARG A 90 2.44 12.18 8.06
C ARG A 90 1.85 10.83 7.68
N LEU A 91 2.67 9.98 7.09
CA LEU A 91 2.32 8.68 6.56
C LEU A 91 3.33 7.66 7.08
N SER A 92 2.84 6.58 7.69
CA SER A 92 3.67 5.48 8.15
C SER A 92 2.99 4.15 7.89
N TRP A 93 3.78 3.08 7.87
CA TRP A 93 3.26 1.72 7.91
C TRP A 93 4.12 0.80 8.74
N ASP A 94 3.48 -0.22 9.32
CA ASP A 94 4.13 -1.33 9.99
C ASP A 94 3.85 -2.62 9.23
N ASP A 95 4.90 -3.14 8.60
CA ASP A 95 4.94 -4.42 7.93
C ASP A 95 5.98 -5.37 8.54
N THR A 96 6.44 -5.10 9.76
CA THR A 96 7.51 -5.87 10.43
C THR A 96 7.07 -6.53 11.73
N THR A 97 6.09 -5.96 12.45
CA THR A 97 5.68 -6.48 13.77
C THR A 97 4.84 -7.75 13.66
N HIS A 98 3.91 -7.80 12.72
CA HIS A 98 2.89 -8.87 12.65
C HIS A 98 3.05 -9.79 11.44
N LEU A 99 3.72 -9.33 10.38
CA LEU A 99 3.88 -10.13 9.18
C LEU A 99 4.93 -11.23 9.37
N PRO A 100 4.75 -12.40 8.72
CA PRO A 100 5.76 -13.45 8.72
C PRO A 100 7.03 -12.95 8.03
N ALA A 101 8.18 -13.52 8.39
CA ALA A 101 9.51 -13.08 7.92
C ALA A 101 9.61 -12.83 6.41
N ARG A 102 8.94 -13.64 5.58
CA ARG A 102 8.94 -13.48 4.11
C ARG A 102 8.31 -12.18 3.61
N PHE A 103 7.45 -11.54 4.39
CA PHE A 103 6.78 -10.27 4.08
C PHE A 103 7.34 -9.10 4.91
N SER A 104 8.22 -9.36 5.88
CA SER A 104 8.78 -8.33 6.75
C SER A 104 9.61 -7.33 5.96
N GLY A 105 9.23 -6.05 5.99
CA GLY A 105 9.91 -4.98 5.25
C GLY A 105 9.70 -5.04 3.73
N ALA A 106 8.69 -5.76 3.25
CA ALA A 106 8.40 -5.88 1.83
C ALA A 106 7.59 -4.70 1.27
N MET A 107 6.91 -3.91 2.12
CA MET A 107 6.01 -2.85 1.69
C MET A 107 6.78 -1.60 1.26
N SER A 108 6.34 -1.00 0.16
CA SER A 108 6.93 0.21 -0.40
C SER A 108 5.88 1.06 -1.09
N ILE A 109 6.23 2.32 -1.35
CA ILE A 109 5.50 3.18 -2.28
C ILE A 109 5.97 2.85 -3.70
N PHE A 110 5.04 2.44 -4.57
CA PHE A 110 5.36 2.23 -5.99
C PHE A 110 4.17 2.55 -6.89
N TYR A 111 4.46 2.88 -8.15
CA TYR A 111 3.46 3.05 -9.20
C TYR A 111 3.42 1.80 -10.09
N ASP A 112 2.22 1.26 -10.31
CA ASP A 112 1.92 0.20 -11.28
C ASP A 112 1.36 0.85 -12.55
N PRO A 113 2.19 1.07 -13.59
CA PRO A 113 1.79 1.81 -14.79
C PRO A 113 0.69 1.08 -15.57
N PRO A 114 -0.05 1.74 -16.48
CA PRO A 114 -1.05 1.08 -17.34
C PRO A 114 -0.46 0.05 -18.32
N SER A 115 0.87 0.03 -18.48
CA SER A 115 1.58 -0.91 -19.33
C SER A 115 2.98 -1.21 -18.78
N GLY A 116 3.43 -2.45 -18.97
CA GLY A 116 4.75 -2.92 -18.53
C GLY A 116 4.65 -4.17 -17.63
N PRO A 117 5.68 -4.45 -16.83
CA PRO A 117 5.64 -5.53 -15.85
C PRO A 117 4.79 -5.10 -14.64
N GLY A 118 3.94 -5.99 -14.14
CA GLY A 118 3.08 -5.72 -12.98
C GLY A 118 1.60 -6.04 -13.24
N GLY A 119 0.74 -5.34 -12.49
CA GLY A 119 -0.72 -5.50 -12.57
C GLY A 119 -1.37 -4.68 -13.68
N ASN A 120 -0.62 -3.74 -14.28
CA ASN A 120 -1.12 -2.80 -15.28
C ASN A 120 -2.26 -1.90 -14.74
N THR A 121 -2.05 -1.48 -13.50
CA THR A 121 -2.87 -0.65 -12.61
C THR A 121 -3.48 0.63 -13.13
N ASP A 122 -2.58 1.42 -13.71
CA ASP A 122 -2.57 2.86 -13.56
C ASP A 122 -2.85 3.33 -12.11
N ALA A 123 -2.08 2.82 -11.15
CA ALA A 123 -2.29 3.15 -9.74
C ALA A 123 -1.01 3.12 -8.91
N THR A 124 -0.96 3.99 -7.91
CA THR A 124 0.08 4.04 -6.87
C THR A 124 -0.35 3.26 -5.64
N TYR A 125 0.57 2.49 -5.07
CA TYR A 125 0.33 1.60 -3.95
C TYR A 125 1.26 1.89 -2.79
N ILE A 126 0.78 1.62 -1.57
CA ILE A 126 1.62 1.26 -0.41
C ILE A 126 1.40 -0.22 -0.16
N GLY A 127 2.37 -1.03 -0.58
CA GLY A 127 2.23 -2.49 -0.59
C GLY A 127 3.41 -3.19 -1.24
N CYS A 128 3.18 -4.43 -1.67
CA CYS A 128 4.13 -5.20 -2.47
C CYS A 128 3.42 -6.03 -3.54
N TYR A 129 4.12 -6.31 -4.64
CA TYR A 129 3.68 -7.33 -5.59
C TYR A 129 3.72 -8.71 -4.94
N VAL A 130 2.73 -9.54 -5.26
CA VAL A 130 2.65 -10.91 -4.76
C VAL A 130 2.39 -11.90 -5.87
N THR A 131 2.88 -13.12 -5.67
CA THR A 131 2.58 -14.27 -6.53
C THR A 131 2.10 -15.45 -5.69
N ARG A 132 1.36 -16.36 -6.33
CA ARG A 132 0.85 -17.57 -5.65
C ARG A 132 2.01 -18.52 -5.39
N VAL A 133 2.04 -19.09 -4.18
CA VAL A 133 2.96 -20.19 -3.87
C VAL A 133 2.50 -21.41 -4.66
N GLN A 134 3.28 -21.84 -5.66
CA GLN A 134 3.05 -23.12 -6.32
C GLN A 134 3.45 -24.23 -5.36
N THR A 135 2.47 -25.01 -4.90
CA THR A 135 2.74 -26.28 -4.22
C THR A 135 3.05 -27.31 -5.30
N VAL A 136 4.31 -27.72 -5.43
CA VAL A 136 4.64 -28.87 -6.29
C VAL A 136 4.06 -30.11 -5.60
N ILE A 137 2.99 -30.68 -6.15
CA ILE A 137 2.55 -32.02 -5.78
C ILE A 137 3.48 -32.98 -6.55
N GLU A 138 4.53 -33.44 -5.88
CA GLU A 138 5.29 -34.60 -6.38
C GLU A 138 4.38 -35.82 -6.27
N PHE A 139 3.83 -36.27 -7.39
CA PHE A 139 3.30 -37.63 -7.49
C PHE A 139 4.50 -38.59 -7.44
N ARG A 140 4.65 -39.28 -6.29
CA ARG A 140 5.49 -40.47 -6.18
C ARG A 140 4.71 -41.71 -6.57
#